data_AF-A0A8S9HR93-F1
#
_entry.id   AF-A0A8S9HR93-F1
#
_cell.length_a   1.000
_cell.length_b   1.000
_cell.length_c   1.000
_cell.angle_alpha   90.00
_cell.angle_beta   90.00
_cell.angle_gamma   90.00
#
_symmetry.space_group_name_H-M   'P 1'
#
loop_
_entity.id
_entity.type
_entity.pdbx_description
1 polymer ?
#
loop_
_entity_poly.entity_id
_entity_poly.type
_entity_poly.pdbx_seq_one_letter_code
_entity_poly.pdbx_strand_id
1 'polypeptide(L)'
;VDYEAIEHYKWILNRVRSNGMKVMLTLFHHSLPPWAADYGGWKMEKTVDYFMDFTRLVVDSMFDLVDSWITFNEPHVFAMLTYMAGTWPGNNPDFLEMATSTLPMGVFHRVMHWMAVAHSKAYDYIHGKTSLEKPLVGVAHHVSFMRPYGLFDVGSVTFSNSLTMFSYIDSICEKLDFIGINYYGQEAVCGVGLKLVETDEYSESGRGVYPDGLYRVLLMFHQRYKHLNVPFIVTENGVSDETDVIRRPYMIEHLLALYAAMLKGVPVLGYIFWTISDNWEWADGYGPKFGLVAVDRANNLARTVRPSYHLFTKIVKSGKITRNDRSLAWEELQKAAKAGKVRPFYRAVDNHGLMYADGLDKPQGRQFVDRDWRFGHYQVDGLQDPLSRLARALLIWPVITKKKIRKVKVKHTDESGLALQPA
;
A
#
# COMPACT_ATOMS: atom_id res chain seq x y z
N VAL A 1 14.48 -18.11 24.34
CA VAL A 1 14.54 -18.26 22.88
C VAL A 1 13.79 -19.52 22.51
N ASP A 2 12.90 -19.45 21.53
CA ASP A 2 12.24 -20.62 20.95
C ASP A 2 13.04 -21.05 19.71
N TYR A 3 13.78 -22.16 19.83
CA TYR A 3 14.63 -22.65 18.74
C TYR A 3 13.85 -23.41 17.68
N GLU A 4 12.69 -24.00 18.01
CA GLU A 4 11.84 -24.69 17.03
C GLU A 4 11.28 -23.69 16.02
N ALA A 5 10.87 -22.50 16.50
CA ALA A 5 10.46 -21.40 15.63
C ALA A 5 11.58 -20.98 14.66
N ILE A 6 12.83 -20.84 15.13
CA ILE A 6 13.97 -20.46 14.28
C ILE A 6 14.20 -21.50 13.18
N GLU A 7 14.19 -22.78 13.53
CA GLU A 7 14.37 -23.86 12.54
C GLU A 7 13.20 -23.93 11.55
N HIS A 8 11.97 -23.64 12.01
CA HIS A 8 10.82 -23.52 11.11
C HIS A 8 11.02 -22.39 10.08
N TYR A 9 11.45 -21.20 10.50
CA TYR A 9 11.73 -20.11 9.55
C TYR A 9 12.88 -20.47 8.61
N LYS A 10 13.99 -21.02 9.11
CA LYS A 10 15.08 -21.52 8.25
C LYS A 10 14.58 -22.53 7.21
N TRP A 11 13.68 -23.44 7.60
CA TRP A 11 13.07 -24.37 6.66
C TRP A 11 12.29 -23.63 5.57
N ILE A 12 11.46 -22.63 5.91
CA ILE A 12 10.75 -21.80 4.92
C ILE A 12 11.75 -21.11 3.97
N LEU A 13 12.77 -20.43 4.51
CA LEU A 13 13.74 -19.69 3.68
C LEU A 13 14.51 -20.62 2.74
N ASN A 14 14.92 -21.79 3.23
CA ASN A 14 15.56 -22.80 2.39
C ASN A 14 14.61 -23.33 1.30
N ARG A 15 13.30 -23.48 1.58
CA ARG A 15 12.32 -23.86 0.54
C ARG A 15 12.23 -22.77 -0.54
N VAL A 16 12.20 -21.50 -0.17
CA VAL A 16 12.21 -20.37 -1.12
C VAL A 16 13.47 -20.43 -1.99
N ARG A 17 14.65 -20.52 -1.38
CA ARG A 17 15.95 -20.56 -2.08
C ARG A 17 16.10 -21.81 -2.96
N SER A 18 15.62 -22.97 -2.52
CA SER A 18 15.66 -24.21 -3.32
C SER A 18 14.83 -24.13 -4.61
N ASN A 19 13.91 -23.16 -4.70
CA ASN A 19 13.15 -22.85 -5.92
C ASN A 19 13.79 -21.71 -6.74
N GLY A 20 15.03 -21.32 -6.43
CA GLY A 20 15.76 -20.25 -7.13
C GLY A 20 15.26 -18.83 -6.85
N MET A 21 14.46 -18.64 -5.80
CA MET A 21 13.93 -17.34 -5.42
C MET A 21 14.81 -16.65 -4.38
N LYS A 22 14.87 -15.31 -4.46
CA LYS A 22 15.49 -14.46 -3.44
C LYS A 22 14.55 -14.29 -2.24
N VAL A 23 15.15 -14.04 -1.08
CA VAL A 23 14.48 -13.85 0.20
C VAL A 23 14.61 -12.40 0.62
N MET A 24 13.48 -11.73 0.78
CA MET A 24 13.35 -10.46 1.48
C MET A 24 12.65 -10.72 2.82
N LEU A 25 13.32 -10.47 3.94
CA LEU A 25 12.81 -10.78 5.27
C LEU A 25 12.48 -9.51 6.06
N THR A 26 11.24 -9.42 6.54
CA THR A 26 10.77 -8.32 7.39
C THR A 26 10.89 -8.69 8.87
N LEU A 27 11.65 -7.89 9.64
CA LEU A 27 11.87 -8.11 11.07
C LEU A 27 10.64 -7.74 11.90
N PHE A 28 10.06 -6.56 11.66
CA PHE A 28 8.87 -6.09 12.36
C PHE A 28 7.72 -5.82 11.39
N HIS A 29 6.72 -6.70 11.40
CA HIS A 29 5.47 -6.55 10.64
C HIS A 29 4.30 -6.50 11.63
N HIS A 30 4.29 -5.46 12.48
CA HIS A 30 3.22 -5.11 13.43
C HIS A 30 3.01 -6.05 14.62
N SER A 31 3.70 -7.18 14.68
CA SER A 31 3.62 -8.15 15.77
C SER A 31 4.40 -7.69 17.01
N LEU A 32 3.74 -6.93 17.89
CA LEU A 32 4.27 -6.59 19.21
C LEU A 32 3.89 -7.68 20.24
N PRO A 33 4.85 -8.29 20.96
CA PRO A 33 4.52 -9.26 22.00
C PRO A 33 3.64 -8.67 23.11
N PRO A 34 2.68 -9.42 23.68
CA PRO A 34 1.78 -8.90 24.72
C PRO A 34 2.51 -8.31 25.92
N TRP A 35 3.56 -8.98 26.43
CA TRP A 35 4.37 -8.46 27.54
C TRP A 35 5.06 -7.13 27.20
N ALA A 36 5.32 -6.86 25.92
CA ALA A 36 5.89 -5.61 25.48
C ALA A 36 4.84 -4.50 25.43
N ALA A 37 3.63 -4.83 24.98
CA ALA A 37 2.48 -3.94 25.06
C ALA A 37 2.16 -3.54 26.52
N ASP A 38 2.19 -4.49 27.45
CA ASP A 38 1.82 -4.28 28.86
C ASP A 38 2.65 -3.19 29.56
N TYR A 39 3.95 -3.04 29.23
CA TYR A 39 4.79 -1.97 29.80
C TYR A 39 4.79 -0.67 28.98
N GLY A 40 4.08 -0.61 27.84
CA GLY A 40 3.93 0.58 27.00
C GLY A 40 4.56 0.50 25.62
N GLY A 41 5.16 -0.63 25.23
CA GLY A 41 5.63 -0.89 23.88
C GLY A 41 6.60 0.16 23.34
N TRP A 42 6.40 0.56 22.08
CA TRP A 42 7.26 1.53 21.39
C TRP A 42 7.19 2.95 21.95
N LYS A 43 6.37 3.22 22.99
CA LYS A 43 6.46 4.47 23.77
C LYS A 43 7.74 4.53 24.61
N MET A 44 8.33 3.36 24.90
CA MET A 44 9.45 3.20 25.82
C MET A 44 10.74 2.89 25.06
N GLU A 45 11.82 3.59 25.41
CA GLU A 45 13.17 3.36 24.86
C GLU A 45 13.61 1.89 24.98
N LYS A 46 13.26 1.24 26.09
CA LYS A 46 13.56 -0.17 26.38
C LYS A 46 13.13 -1.13 25.26
N THR A 47 12.09 -0.78 24.49
CA THR A 47 11.63 -1.59 23.35
C THR A 47 12.65 -1.66 22.22
N VAL A 48 13.49 -0.63 22.08
CA VAL A 48 14.63 -0.64 21.15
C VAL A 48 15.61 -1.76 21.51
N ASP A 49 15.91 -1.95 22.80
CA ASP A 49 16.86 -2.98 23.24
C ASP A 49 16.30 -4.37 23.00
N TYR A 50 15.02 -4.61 23.33
CA TYR A 50 14.36 -5.89 23.04
C TYR A 50 14.26 -6.18 21.54
N PHE A 51 13.95 -5.17 20.73
CA PHE A 51 13.96 -5.32 19.28
C PHE A 51 15.37 -5.65 18.77
N MET A 52 16.42 -5.06 19.35
CA MET A 52 17.79 -5.39 18.99
C MET A 52 18.18 -6.80 19.42
N ASP A 53 17.76 -7.27 20.59
CA ASP A 53 18.01 -8.66 21.01
C ASP A 53 17.34 -9.67 20.07
N PHE A 54 16.10 -9.40 19.68
CA PHE A 54 15.40 -10.17 18.65
C PHE A 54 16.12 -10.10 17.30
N THR A 55 16.51 -8.90 16.86
CA THR A 55 17.20 -8.67 15.58
C THR A 55 18.52 -9.44 15.54
N ARG A 56 19.34 -9.35 16.59
CA ARG A 56 20.61 -10.09 16.69
C ARG A 56 20.38 -11.58 16.56
N LEU A 57 19.43 -12.12 17.32
CA LEU A 57 19.08 -13.54 17.27
C LEU A 57 18.66 -14.00 15.87
N VAL A 58 17.76 -13.26 15.21
CA VAL A 58 17.28 -13.59 13.86
C VAL A 58 18.42 -13.49 12.85
N VAL A 59 19.10 -12.35 12.80
CA VAL A 59 20.22 -12.10 11.88
C VAL A 59 21.30 -13.17 12.08
N ASP A 60 21.78 -13.41 13.30
CA ASP A 60 22.80 -14.43 13.59
C ASP A 60 22.40 -15.84 13.16
N SER A 61 21.10 -16.14 13.20
CA SER A 61 20.60 -17.47 12.88
C SER A 61 20.40 -17.71 11.40
N MET A 62 20.08 -16.68 10.60
CA MET A 62 19.65 -16.88 9.21
C MET A 62 20.19 -15.84 8.21
N PHE A 63 21.25 -15.10 8.56
CA PHE A 63 21.87 -14.09 7.71
C PHE A 63 22.16 -14.59 6.29
N ASP A 64 22.81 -15.74 6.16
CA ASP A 64 23.22 -16.31 4.86
C ASP A 64 22.04 -16.76 3.97
N LEU A 65 20.82 -16.78 4.52
CA LEU A 65 19.61 -17.18 3.80
C LEU A 65 18.81 -15.97 3.27
N VAL A 66 19.20 -14.74 3.62
CA VAL A 66 18.42 -13.53 3.36
C VAL A 66 19.19 -12.59 2.43
N ASP A 67 18.58 -12.24 1.30
CA ASP A 67 19.19 -11.35 0.29
C ASP A 67 18.88 -9.86 0.57
N SER A 68 17.77 -9.57 1.26
CA SER A 68 17.39 -8.21 1.64
C SER A 68 16.57 -8.18 2.94
N TRP A 69 16.75 -7.13 3.73
CA TRP A 69 16.10 -6.95 5.03
C TRP A 69 15.19 -5.74 5.02
N ILE A 70 13.97 -5.94 5.51
CA ILE A 70 13.08 -4.86 5.91
C ILE A 70 13.08 -4.83 7.44
N THR A 71 13.52 -3.73 8.02
CA THR A 71 13.50 -3.57 9.48
C THR A 71 12.07 -3.37 10.00
N PHE A 72 11.34 -2.42 9.40
CA PHE A 72 9.97 -2.08 9.76
C PHE A 72 9.06 -2.04 8.53
N ASN A 73 7.91 -2.70 8.64
CA ASN A 73 6.76 -2.47 7.77
C ASN A 73 5.86 -1.38 8.37
N GLU A 74 5.49 -0.40 7.55
CA GLU A 74 4.51 0.66 7.79
C GLU A 74 4.51 1.24 9.22
N PRO A 75 5.65 1.78 9.70
CA PRO A 75 5.80 2.15 11.11
C PRO A 75 4.82 3.25 11.54
N HIS A 76 4.51 4.21 10.66
CA HIS A 76 3.53 5.25 10.94
C HIS A 76 2.09 4.70 10.97
N VAL A 77 1.75 3.70 10.15
CA VAL A 77 0.45 3.03 10.20
C VAL A 77 0.29 2.31 11.54
N PHE A 78 1.31 1.56 11.95
CA PHE A 78 1.35 0.92 13.26
C PHE A 78 1.21 1.93 14.40
N ALA A 79 1.94 3.05 14.33
CA ALA A 79 1.90 4.11 15.35
C ALA A 79 0.51 4.73 15.46
N MET A 80 -0.11 5.07 14.32
CA MET A 80 -1.45 5.65 14.29
C MET A 80 -2.52 4.67 14.77
N LEU A 81 -2.54 3.44 14.25
CA LEU A 81 -3.62 2.49 14.56
C LEU A 81 -3.50 1.90 15.98
N THR A 82 -2.27 1.69 16.46
CA THR A 82 -2.04 1.13 17.80
C THR A 82 -2.09 2.21 18.88
N TYR A 83 -1.32 3.29 18.75
CA TYR A 83 -1.15 4.25 19.84
C TYR A 83 -2.05 5.48 19.77
N MET A 84 -2.60 5.83 18.59
CA MET A 84 -3.50 6.99 18.46
C MET A 84 -4.97 6.57 18.42
N ALA A 85 -5.33 5.67 17.50
CA ALA A 85 -6.70 5.23 17.28
C ALA A 85 -7.13 4.09 18.22
N GLY A 86 -6.17 3.26 18.67
CA GLY A 86 -6.47 2.10 19.52
C GLY A 86 -7.25 0.99 18.82
N THR A 87 -7.26 0.96 17.49
CA THR A 87 -7.96 -0.07 16.69
C THR A 87 -7.11 -1.32 16.49
N TRP A 88 -5.80 -1.22 16.70
CA TRP A 88 -4.87 -2.35 16.67
C TRP A 88 -4.41 -2.75 18.08
N PRO A 89 -4.10 -4.04 18.32
CA PRO A 89 -3.58 -4.49 19.61
C PRO A 89 -2.27 -3.80 19.97
N GLY A 90 -2.11 -3.40 21.24
CA GLY A 90 -0.84 -2.92 21.77
C GLY A 90 -0.91 -1.63 22.59
N ASN A 91 -2.04 -0.91 22.56
CA ASN A 91 -2.32 0.20 23.47
C ASN A 91 -3.83 0.45 23.56
N ASN A 92 -4.30 0.95 24.70
CA ASN A 92 -5.66 1.49 24.87
C ASN A 92 -5.52 2.97 25.24
N PRO A 93 -5.35 3.87 24.25
CA PRO A 93 -5.09 5.27 24.53
C PRO A 93 -6.27 5.94 25.23
N ASP A 94 -5.98 6.76 26.24
CA ASP A 94 -6.99 7.64 26.81
C ASP A 94 -7.23 8.88 25.93
N PHE A 95 -8.26 9.66 26.27
CA PHE A 95 -8.62 10.84 25.50
C PHE A 95 -7.48 11.87 25.40
N LEU A 96 -6.69 12.03 26.46
CA LEU A 96 -5.60 13.00 26.49
C LEU A 96 -4.44 12.55 25.60
N GLU A 97 -4.08 11.26 25.66
CA GLU A 97 -3.06 10.65 24.79
C GLU A 97 -3.48 10.78 23.32
N MET A 98 -4.75 10.50 22.99
CA MET A 98 -5.29 10.69 21.64
C MET A 98 -5.24 12.16 21.20
N ALA A 99 -5.73 13.09 22.03
CA ALA A 99 -5.83 14.51 21.68
C ALA A 99 -4.47 15.21 21.54
N THR A 100 -3.43 14.71 22.22
CA THR A 100 -2.08 15.27 22.20
C THR A 100 -1.10 14.46 21.34
N SER A 101 -1.57 13.39 20.71
CA SER A 101 -0.74 12.37 20.05
C SER A 101 0.23 12.92 19.00
N THR A 102 -0.22 13.92 18.22
CA THR A 102 0.54 14.54 17.13
C THR A 102 1.26 15.82 17.52
N LEU A 103 1.21 16.24 18.80
CA LEU A 103 2.04 17.34 19.28
C LEU A 103 3.52 16.92 19.26
N PRO A 104 4.50 17.84 19.21
CA PRO A 104 5.92 17.49 19.14
C PRO A 104 6.41 16.50 20.21
N MET A 105 5.81 16.51 21.40
CA MET A 105 6.11 15.59 22.52
C MET A 105 5.07 14.46 22.68
N GLY A 106 4.13 14.37 21.74
CA GLY A 106 3.05 13.41 21.70
C GLY A 106 3.51 11.99 21.38
N VAL A 107 2.61 11.04 21.60
CA VAL A 107 2.92 9.61 21.49
C VAL A 107 3.38 9.20 20.09
N PHE A 108 2.82 9.81 19.02
CA PHE A 108 3.19 9.49 17.65
C PHE A 108 4.67 9.76 17.41
N HIS A 109 5.13 10.99 17.67
CA HIS A 109 6.52 11.37 17.45
C HIS A 109 7.49 10.57 18.32
N ARG A 110 7.10 10.23 19.55
CA ARG A 110 7.90 9.38 20.43
C ARG A 110 8.06 7.96 19.89
N VAL A 111 6.98 7.34 19.44
CA VAL A 111 6.99 5.99 18.84
C VAL A 111 7.83 6.00 17.56
N MET A 112 7.59 6.97 16.67
CA MET A 112 8.35 7.10 15.42
C MET A 112 9.84 7.30 15.69
N HIS A 113 10.20 8.09 16.70
CA HIS A 113 11.59 8.29 17.12
C HIS A 113 12.26 6.98 17.55
N TRP A 114 11.63 6.22 18.46
CA TRP A 114 12.22 4.96 18.93
C TRP A 114 12.31 3.89 17.83
N MET A 115 11.33 3.83 16.93
CA MET A 115 11.42 2.95 15.74
C MET A 115 12.56 3.38 14.81
N ALA A 116 12.80 4.68 14.61
CA ALA A 116 13.92 5.19 13.82
C ALA A 116 15.29 4.88 14.45
N VAL A 117 15.40 4.99 15.78
CA VAL A 117 16.62 4.59 16.53
C VAL A 117 16.84 3.08 16.39
N ALA A 118 15.80 2.26 16.56
CA ALA A 118 15.87 0.82 16.39
C ALA A 118 16.26 0.42 14.96
N HIS A 119 15.72 1.10 13.95
CA HIS A 119 16.07 0.92 12.55
C HIS A 119 17.56 1.17 12.33
N SER A 120 18.07 2.31 12.79
CA SER A 120 19.48 2.68 12.65
C SER A 120 20.42 1.66 13.32
N LYS A 121 20.08 1.21 14.54
CA LYS A 121 20.84 0.18 15.25
C LYS A 121 20.81 -1.18 14.51
N ALA A 122 19.67 -1.57 13.95
CA ALA A 122 19.54 -2.81 13.18
C ALA A 122 20.32 -2.76 11.87
N TYR A 123 20.25 -1.62 11.15
CA TYR A 123 21.04 -1.38 9.94
C TYR A 123 22.53 -1.55 10.21
N ASP A 124 23.07 -0.85 11.22
CA ASP A 124 24.48 -0.93 11.58
C ASP A 124 24.91 -2.35 11.97
N TYR A 125 24.04 -3.08 12.67
CA TYR A 125 24.31 -4.45 13.05
C TYR A 125 24.35 -5.41 11.84
N ILE A 126 23.38 -5.30 10.93
CA ILE A 126 23.31 -6.14 9.72
C ILE A 126 24.53 -5.87 8.82
N HIS A 127 24.89 -4.61 8.61
CA HIS A 127 26.08 -4.26 7.81
C HIS A 127 27.41 -4.56 8.49
N GLY A 128 27.42 -4.73 9.81
CA GLY A 128 28.58 -5.20 10.56
C GLY A 128 28.90 -6.68 10.34
N LYS A 129 27.99 -7.46 9.74
CA LYS A 129 28.22 -8.87 9.42
C LYS A 129 29.17 -9.05 8.25
N THR A 130 30.08 -10.01 8.38
CA THR A 130 30.97 -10.41 7.29
C THR A 130 30.20 -11.29 6.30
N SER A 131 30.20 -10.90 5.03
CA SER A 131 29.53 -11.62 3.94
C SER A 131 30.29 -11.45 2.64
N LEU A 132 30.12 -12.39 1.72
CA LEU A 132 30.59 -12.25 0.33
C LEU A 132 29.76 -11.22 -0.44
N GLU A 133 28.46 -11.19 -0.22
CA GLU A 133 27.53 -10.20 -0.79
C GLU A 133 26.86 -9.42 0.35
N LYS A 134 26.88 -8.09 0.26
CA LYS A 134 26.22 -7.25 1.27
C LYS A 134 24.70 -7.30 1.03
N PRO A 135 23.89 -7.75 2.00
CA PRO A 135 22.44 -7.71 1.85
C PRO A 135 21.97 -6.26 1.86
N LEU A 136 20.89 -5.99 1.14
CA LEU A 136 20.26 -4.67 1.15
C LEU A 136 19.42 -4.50 2.42
N VAL A 137 19.49 -3.35 3.07
CA VAL A 137 18.66 -3.04 4.25
C VAL A 137 17.80 -1.81 3.97
N GLY A 138 16.50 -1.93 4.26
CA GLY A 138 15.54 -0.85 4.07
C GLY A 138 14.34 -0.93 5.00
N VAL A 139 13.29 -0.21 4.61
CA VAL A 139 11.97 -0.19 5.25
C VAL A 139 10.89 -0.35 4.19
N ALA A 140 9.71 -0.82 4.58
CA ALA A 140 8.51 -0.81 3.74
C ALA A 140 7.59 0.30 4.23
N HIS A 141 7.54 1.41 3.50
CA HIS A 141 6.83 2.62 3.90
C HIS A 141 5.53 2.78 3.13
N HIS A 142 4.40 2.74 3.84
CA HIS A 142 3.10 3.01 3.26
C HIS A 142 2.96 4.45 2.80
N VAL A 143 2.42 4.64 1.60
CA VAL A 143 2.05 5.94 1.09
C VAL A 143 0.69 5.82 0.42
N SER A 144 -0.26 6.61 0.89
CA SER A 144 -1.57 6.77 0.24
C SER A 144 -1.65 8.13 -0.43
N PHE A 145 -2.31 8.19 -1.59
CA PHE A 145 -2.57 9.47 -2.23
C PHE A 145 -3.79 10.14 -1.58
N MET A 146 -3.56 11.06 -0.67
CA MET A 146 -4.64 11.79 0.01
C MET A 146 -5.11 12.98 -0.82
N ARG A 147 -6.43 13.08 -1.01
CA ARG A 147 -7.08 14.23 -1.66
C ARG A 147 -8.16 14.83 -0.75
N PRO A 148 -8.30 16.16 -0.73
CA PRO A 148 -9.33 16.81 0.08
C PRO A 148 -10.71 16.58 -0.56
N TYR A 149 -11.71 16.23 0.25
CA TYR A 149 -13.09 16.13 -0.22
C TYR A 149 -13.65 17.53 -0.51
N GLY A 150 -13.48 18.49 0.40
CA GLY A 150 -13.90 19.88 0.27
C GLY A 150 -12.78 20.88 0.52
N LEU A 151 -13.06 22.16 0.29
CA LEU A 151 -12.06 23.24 0.45
C LEU A 151 -11.45 23.28 1.85
N PHE A 152 -12.27 23.03 2.88
CA PHE A 152 -11.83 23.05 4.28
C PHE A 152 -10.98 21.82 4.66
N ASP A 153 -10.97 20.77 3.83
CA ASP A 153 -10.21 19.55 4.08
C ASP A 153 -8.76 19.62 3.59
N VAL A 154 -8.39 20.69 2.86
CA VAL A 154 -7.02 20.94 2.39
C VAL A 154 -6.05 21.00 3.56
N GLY A 155 -6.44 21.63 4.67
CA GLY A 155 -5.65 21.69 5.90
C GLY A 155 -5.39 20.30 6.48
N SER A 156 -6.44 19.48 6.59
CA SER A 156 -6.33 18.10 7.09
C SER A 156 -5.41 17.24 6.24
N VAL A 157 -5.53 17.31 4.90
CA VAL A 157 -4.64 16.58 3.99
C VAL A 157 -3.20 17.04 4.11
N THR A 158 -2.97 18.35 4.19
CA THR A 158 -1.62 18.92 4.33
C THR A 158 -0.97 18.48 5.63
N PHE A 159 -1.71 18.51 6.73
CA PHE A 159 -1.26 18.05 8.04
C PHE A 159 -1.00 16.54 8.06
N SER A 160 -1.91 15.73 7.52
CA SER A 160 -1.71 14.27 7.44
C SER A 160 -0.47 13.91 6.62
N ASN A 161 -0.28 14.57 5.47
CA ASN A 161 0.89 14.36 4.62
C ASN A 161 2.20 14.78 5.31
N SER A 162 2.20 15.83 6.15
CA SER A 162 3.42 16.24 6.86
C SER A 162 3.89 15.19 7.88
N LEU A 163 2.97 14.42 8.45
CA LEU A 163 3.28 13.34 9.39
C LEU A 163 3.61 12.02 8.69
N THR A 164 2.88 11.66 7.63
CA THR A 164 2.88 10.30 7.09
C THR A 164 3.72 10.14 5.82
N MET A 165 3.89 11.19 5.02
CA MET A 165 4.50 11.05 3.71
C MET A 165 6.02 10.90 3.78
N PHE A 166 6.71 11.88 4.37
CA PHE A 166 8.18 11.93 4.35
C PHE A 166 8.84 11.81 5.72
N SER A 167 8.14 12.17 6.80
CA SER A 167 8.74 12.39 8.12
C SER A 167 9.57 11.20 8.63
N TYR A 168 9.08 9.97 8.45
CA TYR A 168 9.83 8.81 8.90
C TYR A 168 11.07 8.56 8.05
N ILE A 169 10.95 8.57 6.71
CA ILE A 169 12.08 8.35 5.81
C ILE A 169 13.16 9.43 6.00
N ASP A 170 12.76 10.69 6.21
CA ASP A 170 13.68 11.79 6.53
C ASP A 170 14.49 11.51 7.81
N SER A 171 13.91 10.82 8.79
CA SER A 171 14.59 10.52 10.06
C SER A 171 15.60 9.38 9.96
N ILE A 172 15.55 8.57 8.89
CA ILE A 172 16.38 7.38 8.71
C ILE A 172 17.18 7.38 7.39
N CYS A 173 17.11 8.45 6.60
CA CYS A 173 17.59 8.47 5.22
C CYS A 173 19.09 8.17 5.05
N GLU A 174 19.89 8.38 6.09
CA GLU A 174 21.33 8.07 6.12
C GLU A 174 21.64 6.57 6.33
N LYS A 175 20.61 5.74 6.59
CA LYS A 175 20.70 4.33 6.96
C LYS A 175 19.79 3.45 6.10
N LEU A 176 19.81 3.67 4.79
CA LEU A 176 19.00 2.91 3.83
C LEU A 176 19.82 2.53 2.60
N ASP A 177 19.74 1.27 2.17
CA ASP A 177 20.21 0.84 0.85
C ASP A 177 19.11 0.91 -0.22
N PHE A 178 17.84 0.92 0.21
CA PHE A 178 16.69 1.11 -0.66
C PHE A 178 15.51 1.69 0.12
N ILE A 179 14.57 2.32 -0.59
CA ILE A 179 13.30 2.77 -0.03
C ILE A 179 12.19 1.85 -0.53
N GLY A 180 11.60 1.06 0.37
CA GLY A 180 10.40 0.28 0.09
C GLY A 180 9.15 1.15 0.14
N ILE A 181 8.28 1.02 -0.86
CA ILE A 181 7.01 1.74 -0.94
C ILE A 181 5.86 0.72 -0.95
N ASN A 182 4.97 0.83 0.03
CA ASN A 182 3.67 0.15 0.03
C ASN A 182 2.63 1.14 -0.50
N TYR A 183 1.97 0.81 -1.60
CA TYR A 183 0.97 1.69 -2.22
C TYR A 183 -0.29 0.90 -2.55
N TYR A 184 -1.44 1.35 -2.04
CA TYR A 184 -2.72 0.69 -2.25
C TYR A 184 -3.72 1.53 -3.05
N GLY A 185 -3.57 2.86 -3.07
CA GLY A 185 -4.47 3.74 -3.82
C GLY A 185 -4.58 5.16 -3.27
N GLN A 186 -5.80 5.67 -3.26
CA GLN A 186 -6.15 7.02 -2.80
C GLN A 186 -7.14 7.02 -1.63
N GLU A 187 -7.11 8.12 -0.90
CA GLU A 187 -7.99 8.43 0.22
C GLU A 187 -8.61 9.81 0.04
N ALA A 188 -9.93 9.90 0.10
CA ALA A 188 -10.62 11.18 0.17
C ALA A 188 -10.80 11.57 1.64
N VAL A 189 -10.23 12.71 2.05
CA VAL A 189 -10.25 13.17 3.44
C VAL A 189 -11.38 14.17 3.63
N CYS A 190 -12.20 13.99 4.67
CA CYS A 190 -13.26 14.91 5.06
C CYS A 190 -13.22 15.11 6.59
N GLY A 191 -12.90 16.33 7.04
CA GLY A 191 -12.63 16.64 8.43
C GLY A 191 -11.42 15.86 8.96
N VAL A 192 -11.66 15.02 9.97
CA VAL A 192 -10.66 14.12 10.59
C VAL A 192 -10.76 12.68 10.09
N GLY A 193 -11.68 12.39 9.17
CA GLY A 193 -11.98 11.04 8.71
C GLY A 193 -11.79 10.84 7.21
N LEU A 194 -11.97 9.58 6.79
CA LEU A 194 -12.01 9.20 5.39
C LEU A 194 -13.44 9.23 4.88
N LYS A 195 -13.62 9.62 3.62
CA LYS A 195 -14.92 9.73 2.97
C LYS A 195 -14.99 8.82 1.76
N LEU A 196 -16.10 8.10 1.66
CA LEU A 196 -16.47 7.36 0.47
C LEU A 196 -17.00 8.32 -0.60
N VAL A 197 -16.37 8.30 -1.78
CA VAL A 197 -16.82 9.03 -2.96
C VAL A 197 -17.53 8.05 -3.89
N GLU A 198 -18.84 8.20 -4.08
CA GLU A 198 -19.64 7.22 -4.83
C GLU A 198 -19.15 6.97 -6.26
N THR A 199 -18.58 7.99 -6.90
CA THR A 199 -18.06 7.93 -8.27
C THR A 199 -16.70 7.25 -8.38
N ASP A 200 -16.01 6.97 -7.29
CA ASP A 200 -14.71 6.30 -7.32
C ASP A 200 -14.88 4.78 -7.21
N GLU A 201 -13.96 4.06 -7.86
CA GLU A 201 -13.82 2.63 -7.67
C GLU A 201 -13.05 2.36 -6.37
N TYR A 202 -13.54 1.42 -5.55
CA TYR A 202 -12.94 1.07 -4.25
C TYR A 202 -12.65 -0.41 -4.13
N SER A 203 -11.57 -0.77 -3.43
CA SER A 203 -11.36 -2.13 -2.94
C SER A 203 -12.45 -2.54 -1.95
N GLU A 204 -12.54 -3.83 -1.64
CA GLU A 204 -13.47 -4.32 -0.61
C GLU A 204 -13.14 -3.76 0.78
N SER A 205 -11.86 -3.44 1.03
CA SER A 205 -11.37 -2.79 2.24
C SER A 205 -11.49 -1.25 2.21
N GLY A 206 -12.14 -0.68 1.19
CA GLY A 206 -12.43 0.77 1.11
C GLY A 206 -11.24 1.66 0.75
N ARG A 207 -10.21 1.14 0.10
CA ARG A 207 -9.16 1.95 -0.53
C ARG A 207 -9.59 2.34 -1.94
N GLY A 208 -9.53 3.63 -2.29
CA GLY A 208 -9.89 4.09 -3.63
C GLY A 208 -8.84 3.67 -4.67
N VAL A 209 -9.25 3.13 -5.81
CA VAL A 209 -8.33 2.72 -6.88
C VAL A 209 -7.79 3.96 -7.59
N TYR A 210 -6.47 4.13 -7.63
CA TYR A 210 -5.83 5.30 -8.27
C TYR A 210 -4.41 5.02 -8.78
N PRO A 211 -4.23 4.42 -9.97
CA PRO A 211 -2.91 4.06 -10.47
C PRO A 211 -1.98 5.27 -10.70
N ASP A 212 -2.51 6.42 -11.12
CA ASP A 212 -1.75 7.66 -11.28
C ASP A 212 -1.07 8.12 -9.97
N GLY A 213 -1.62 7.76 -8.81
CA GLY A 213 -1.04 8.08 -7.51
C GLY A 213 0.29 7.38 -7.28
N LEU A 214 0.44 6.10 -7.68
CA LEU A 214 1.72 5.38 -7.59
C LEU A 214 2.81 6.09 -8.39
N TYR A 215 2.52 6.46 -9.64
CA TYR A 215 3.45 7.23 -10.48
C TYR A 215 3.87 8.55 -9.82
N ARG A 216 2.92 9.29 -9.26
CA ARG A 216 3.19 10.57 -8.58
C ARG A 216 4.03 10.37 -7.32
N VAL A 217 3.69 9.38 -6.48
CA VAL A 217 4.44 9.05 -5.26
C VAL A 217 5.89 8.74 -5.59
N LEU A 218 6.13 7.87 -6.58
CA LEU A 218 7.49 7.51 -6.99
C LEU A 218 8.30 8.72 -7.48
N LEU A 219 7.69 9.61 -8.28
CA LEU A 219 8.37 10.83 -8.71
C LEU A 219 8.67 11.80 -7.55
N MET A 220 7.72 11.98 -6.63
CA MET A 220 7.91 12.85 -5.47
C MET A 220 9.04 12.35 -4.57
N PHE A 221 9.04 11.05 -4.27
CA PHE A 221 10.08 10.42 -3.46
C PHE A 221 11.43 10.46 -4.16
N HIS A 222 11.48 10.10 -5.45
CA HIS A 222 12.72 10.18 -6.22
C HIS A 222 13.28 11.61 -6.23
N GLN A 223 12.45 12.62 -6.50
CA GLN A 223 12.90 14.01 -6.51
C GLN A 223 13.44 14.47 -5.15
N ARG A 224 12.84 14.02 -4.04
CA ARG A 224 13.28 14.34 -2.67
C ARG A 224 14.60 13.64 -2.32
N TYR A 225 14.70 12.36 -2.62
CA TYR A 225 15.79 11.49 -2.15
C TYR A 225 16.86 11.16 -3.20
N LYS A 226 16.80 11.76 -4.40
CA LYS A 226 17.80 11.52 -5.47
C LYS A 226 19.25 11.76 -5.05
N HIS A 227 19.49 12.62 -4.07
CA HIS A 227 20.82 12.91 -3.55
C HIS A 227 21.44 11.73 -2.79
N LEU A 228 20.61 10.80 -2.29
CA LEU A 228 21.05 9.57 -1.62
C LEU A 228 21.49 8.49 -2.61
N ASN A 229 21.07 8.60 -3.88
CA ASN A 229 21.32 7.60 -4.93
C ASN A 229 20.86 6.18 -4.55
N VAL A 230 19.80 6.06 -3.75
CA VAL A 230 19.22 4.78 -3.35
C VAL A 230 18.05 4.39 -4.26
N PRO A 231 17.93 3.11 -4.64
CA PRO A 231 16.80 2.60 -5.40
C PRO A 231 15.50 2.49 -4.59
N PHE A 232 14.40 2.29 -5.31
CA PHE A 232 13.08 1.98 -4.76
C PHE A 232 12.70 0.53 -5.00
N ILE A 233 11.93 -0.05 -4.09
CA ILE A 233 11.21 -1.31 -4.31
C ILE A 233 9.74 -1.05 -3.97
N VAL A 234 8.82 -1.42 -4.85
CA VAL A 234 7.40 -1.47 -4.46
C VAL A 234 7.22 -2.75 -3.65
N THR A 235 7.31 -2.62 -2.32
CA THR A 235 7.32 -3.74 -1.38
C THR A 235 5.94 -4.33 -1.17
N GLU A 236 4.89 -3.53 -1.38
CA GLU A 236 3.51 -4.02 -1.46
C GLU A 236 2.69 -3.16 -2.43
N ASN A 237 1.95 -3.82 -3.31
CA ASN A 237 0.86 -3.22 -4.08
C ASN A 237 -0.17 -4.30 -4.40
N GLY A 238 -1.45 -3.98 -4.21
CA GLY A 238 -2.51 -4.96 -4.33
C GLY A 238 -3.89 -4.38 -4.09
N VAL A 239 -4.92 -5.19 -4.26
CA VAL A 239 -6.32 -4.79 -4.05
C VAL A 239 -7.14 -5.94 -3.50
N SER A 240 -7.98 -5.66 -2.50
CA SER A 240 -8.99 -6.61 -2.04
C SER A 240 -10.15 -6.68 -3.02
N ASP A 241 -10.46 -7.90 -3.46
CA ASP A 241 -11.45 -8.23 -4.48
C ASP A 241 -11.72 -9.74 -4.56
N GLU A 242 -12.69 -10.27 -3.83
CA GLU A 242 -13.07 -11.68 -3.86
C GLU A 242 -13.47 -12.14 -5.27
N THR A 243 -14.05 -11.24 -6.07
CA THR A 243 -14.57 -11.53 -7.42
C THR A 243 -13.47 -11.65 -8.48
N ASP A 244 -12.29 -11.07 -8.22
CA ASP A 244 -11.15 -10.98 -9.14
C ASP A 244 -11.41 -10.19 -10.45
N VAL A 245 -12.47 -9.36 -10.44
CA VAL A 245 -12.87 -8.51 -11.57
C VAL A 245 -12.08 -7.21 -11.61
N ILE A 246 -11.84 -6.55 -10.46
CA ILE A 246 -11.05 -5.31 -10.41
C ILE A 246 -9.54 -5.60 -10.26
N ARG A 247 -9.15 -6.76 -9.73
CA ARG A 247 -7.74 -7.08 -9.46
C ARG A 247 -6.86 -7.10 -10.71
N ARG A 248 -7.32 -7.69 -11.80
CA ARG A 248 -6.57 -7.75 -13.07
C ARG A 248 -6.31 -6.37 -13.68
N PRO A 249 -7.33 -5.52 -13.91
CA PRO A 249 -7.07 -4.18 -14.41
C PRO A 249 -6.26 -3.36 -13.38
N TYR A 250 -6.46 -3.53 -12.06
CA TYR A 250 -5.67 -2.83 -11.03
C TYR A 250 -4.18 -3.10 -11.20
N MET A 251 -3.82 -4.39 -11.25
CA MET A 251 -2.44 -4.85 -11.42
C MET A 251 -1.81 -4.28 -12.69
N ILE A 252 -2.52 -4.35 -13.82
CA ILE A 252 -2.03 -3.84 -15.10
C ILE A 252 -1.75 -2.33 -15.01
N GLU A 253 -2.72 -1.54 -14.54
CA GLU A 253 -2.58 -0.08 -14.53
C GLU A 253 -1.50 0.41 -13.56
N HIS A 254 -1.33 -0.24 -12.40
CA HIS A 254 -0.27 0.11 -11.45
C HIS A 254 1.12 -0.29 -11.97
N LEU A 255 1.26 -1.42 -12.67
CA LEU A 255 2.51 -1.78 -13.33
C LEU A 255 2.86 -0.83 -14.49
N LEU A 256 1.85 -0.34 -15.23
CA LEU A 256 2.07 0.70 -16.24
C LEU A 256 2.49 2.03 -15.60
N ALA A 257 1.90 2.40 -14.46
CA ALA A 257 2.29 3.57 -13.70
C ALA A 257 3.74 3.47 -13.17
N LEU A 258 4.12 2.29 -12.65
CA LEU A 258 5.49 1.97 -12.24
C LEU A 258 6.47 2.13 -13.40
N TYR A 259 6.15 1.52 -14.54
CA TYR A 259 6.98 1.61 -15.74
C TYR A 259 7.15 3.04 -16.25
N ALA A 260 6.06 3.82 -16.24
CA ALA A 260 6.14 5.23 -16.60
C ALA A 260 7.06 6.03 -15.67
N ALA A 261 7.10 5.70 -14.37
CA ALA A 261 8.04 6.32 -13.43
C ALA A 261 9.50 5.92 -13.75
N MET A 262 9.74 4.64 -14.08
CA MET A 262 11.06 4.17 -14.52
C MET A 262 11.52 4.89 -15.79
N LEU A 263 10.64 5.10 -16.77
CA LEU A 263 10.94 5.89 -17.97
C LEU A 263 11.28 7.37 -17.68
N LYS A 264 10.90 7.87 -16.50
CA LYS A 264 11.28 9.20 -16.00
C LYS A 264 12.56 9.22 -15.17
N GLY A 265 13.27 8.09 -15.09
CA GLY A 265 14.55 7.96 -14.40
C GLY A 265 14.43 7.54 -12.93
N VAL A 266 13.25 7.15 -12.44
CA VAL A 266 13.13 6.62 -11.08
C VAL A 266 13.77 5.22 -11.02
N PRO A 267 14.80 5.01 -10.17
CA PRO A 267 15.48 3.73 -10.06
C PRO A 267 14.63 2.73 -9.25
N VAL A 268 13.86 1.88 -9.93
CA VAL A 268 13.05 0.83 -9.28
C VAL A 268 13.71 -0.53 -9.50
N LEU A 269 14.01 -1.25 -8.42
CA LEU A 269 14.61 -2.60 -8.46
C LEU A 269 13.57 -3.71 -8.54
N GLY A 270 12.37 -3.52 -7.99
CA GLY A 270 11.39 -4.59 -7.89
C GLY A 270 9.98 -4.14 -7.55
N TYR A 271 9.05 -5.07 -7.76
CA TYR A 271 7.64 -4.96 -7.45
C TYR A 271 7.15 -6.27 -6.82
N ILE A 272 6.52 -6.18 -5.66
CA ILE A 272 5.97 -7.30 -4.91
C ILE A 272 4.46 -7.10 -4.82
N PHE A 273 3.72 -8.07 -5.34
CA PHE A 273 2.26 -8.06 -5.29
C PHE A 273 1.77 -8.51 -3.91
N TRP A 274 1.01 -7.66 -3.23
CA TRP A 274 0.26 -8.06 -2.03
C TRP A 274 -1.09 -8.65 -2.46
N THR A 275 -1.32 -9.95 -2.32
CA THR A 275 -0.51 -10.98 -1.66
C THR A 275 -0.64 -12.33 -2.38
N ILE A 276 0.17 -13.31 -1.99
CA ILE A 276 0.10 -14.65 -2.61
C ILE A 276 -1.23 -15.35 -2.32
N SER A 277 -1.72 -15.30 -1.08
CA SER A 277 -2.93 -16.01 -0.65
C SER A 277 -3.78 -15.20 0.31
N ASP A 278 -5.09 -15.44 0.31
CA ASP A 278 -6.01 -14.82 1.26
C ASP A 278 -5.52 -15.05 2.70
N ASN A 279 -5.44 -13.97 3.48
CA ASN A 279 -4.90 -13.98 4.83
C ASN A 279 -5.82 -13.20 5.80
N TRP A 280 -5.33 -12.92 7.00
CA TRP A 280 -6.04 -12.12 8.02
C TRP A 280 -5.72 -10.63 7.84
N GLU A 281 -6.69 -9.85 7.39
CA GLU A 281 -6.56 -8.43 7.07
C GLU A 281 -6.80 -7.55 8.31
N TRP A 282 -6.04 -7.81 9.36
CA TRP A 282 -5.99 -7.00 10.59
C TRP A 282 -7.37 -6.79 11.23
N ALA A 283 -7.80 -5.53 11.40
CA ALA A 283 -9.11 -5.18 11.99
C ALA A 283 -10.31 -5.59 11.11
N ASP A 284 -10.08 -5.86 9.82
CA ASP A 284 -11.13 -6.31 8.89
C ASP A 284 -11.29 -7.85 8.87
N GLY A 285 -10.48 -8.57 9.65
CA GLY A 285 -10.53 -10.02 9.78
C GLY A 285 -10.30 -10.76 8.47
N TYR A 286 -11.04 -11.84 8.22
CA TYR A 286 -10.94 -12.63 6.99
C TYR A 286 -11.83 -12.12 5.85
N GLY A 287 -12.50 -10.98 6.01
CA GLY A 287 -13.48 -10.48 5.04
C GLY A 287 -12.84 -10.12 3.70
N PRO A 288 -12.08 -9.01 3.63
CA PRO A 288 -11.43 -8.57 2.40
C PRO A 288 -10.48 -9.62 1.85
N LYS A 289 -10.50 -9.86 0.54
CA LYS A 289 -9.66 -10.88 -0.11
C LYS A 289 -8.56 -10.25 -0.95
N PHE A 290 -7.32 -10.20 -0.49
CA PHE A 290 -6.20 -9.67 -1.29
C PHE A 290 -5.47 -10.73 -2.14
N GLY A 291 -5.62 -12.01 -1.82
CA GLY A 291 -4.79 -13.08 -2.37
C GLY A 291 -4.99 -13.35 -3.85
N LEU A 292 -3.90 -13.60 -4.57
CA LEU A 292 -3.92 -14.25 -5.89
C LEU A 292 -4.45 -15.70 -5.80
N VAL A 293 -4.34 -16.31 -4.63
CA VAL A 293 -4.84 -17.65 -4.31
C VAL A 293 -5.87 -17.57 -3.20
N ALA A 294 -7.08 -18.03 -3.49
CA ALA A 294 -8.15 -18.17 -2.51
C ALA A 294 -7.79 -19.24 -1.46
N VAL A 295 -8.15 -19.01 -0.20
CA VAL A 295 -8.01 -20.00 0.88
C VAL A 295 -9.38 -20.31 1.49
N ASP A 296 -9.83 -21.55 1.32
CA ASP A 296 -11.06 -22.04 1.93
C ASP A 296 -10.80 -22.54 3.36
N ARG A 297 -11.14 -21.71 4.34
CA ARG A 297 -10.94 -22.01 5.77
C ARG A 297 -11.91 -23.05 6.31
N ALA A 298 -13.07 -23.23 5.67
CA ALA A 298 -14.04 -24.24 6.07
C ALA A 298 -13.67 -25.63 5.53
N ASN A 299 -12.93 -25.68 4.41
CA ASN A 299 -12.53 -26.92 3.75
C ASN A 299 -11.02 -27.18 3.88
N ASN A 300 -10.55 -27.45 5.10
CA ASN A 300 -9.16 -27.85 5.38
C ASN A 300 -8.09 -26.95 4.71
N LEU A 301 -8.35 -25.63 4.70
CA LEU A 301 -7.47 -24.64 4.06
C LEU A 301 -7.24 -24.91 2.56
N ALA A 302 -8.21 -25.44 1.80
CA ALA A 302 -8.02 -25.71 0.36
C ALA A 302 -7.65 -24.43 -0.40
N ARG A 303 -6.72 -24.54 -1.37
CA ARG A 303 -6.22 -23.39 -2.16
C ARG A 303 -6.74 -23.43 -3.59
N THR A 304 -7.28 -22.30 -4.06
CA THR A 304 -7.76 -22.14 -5.44
C THR A 304 -7.14 -20.91 -6.08
N VAL A 305 -6.44 -21.07 -7.20
CA VAL A 305 -5.83 -19.94 -7.92
C VAL A 305 -6.90 -19.06 -8.58
N ARG A 306 -6.75 -17.74 -8.50
CA ARG A 306 -7.64 -16.78 -9.16
C ARG A 306 -7.15 -16.47 -10.59
N PRO A 307 -8.00 -16.00 -11.51
CA PRO A 307 -7.57 -15.56 -12.85
C PRO A 307 -6.39 -14.57 -12.84
N SER A 308 -6.34 -13.66 -11.85
CA SER A 308 -5.22 -12.74 -11.63
C SER A 308 -3.88 -13.44 -11.36
N TYR A 309 -3.86 -14.61 -10.71
CA TYR A 309 -2.64 -15.40 -10.53
C TYR A 309 -2.02 -15.77 -11.88
N HIS A 310 -2.84 -16.21 -12.83
CA HIS A 310 -2.37 -16.57 -14.17
C HIS A 310 -1.88 -15.35 -14.95
N LEU A 311 -2.58 -14.21 -14.84
CA LEU A 311 -2.12 -12.96 -15.44
C LEU A 311 -0.77 -12.51 -14.85
N PHE A 312 -0.64 -12.49 -13.52
CA PHE A 312 0.59 -12.10 -12.86
C PHE A 312 1.75 -13.04 -13.22
N THR A 313 1.50 -14.35 -13.24
CA THR A 313 2.48 -15.35 -13.71
C THR A 313 2.93 -15.09 -15.14
N LYS A 314 2.00 -14.76 -16.04
CA LYS A 314 2.30 -14.42 -17.44
C LYS A 314 3.16 -13.16 -17.52
N ILE A 315 2.83 -12.11 -16.76
CA ILE A 315 3.57 -10.85 -16.73
C ILE A 315 4.99 -11.08 -16.20
N VAL A 316 5.14 -11.75 -15.05
CA VAL A 316 6.44 -12.02 -14.42
C VAL A 316 7.34 -12.85 -15.35
N LYS A 317 6.80 -13.91 -15.99
CA LYS A 317 7.59 -14.75 -16.90
C LYS A 317 7.95 -14.07 -18.22
N SER A 318 7.10 -13.20 -18.73
CA SER A 318 7.32 -12.55 -20.03
C SER A 318 8.00 -11.19 -19.93
N GLY A 319 7.96 -10.56 -18.75
CA GLY A 319 8.33 -9.16 -18.55
C GLY A 319 7.45 -8.19 -19.34
N LYS A 320 6.23 -8.57 -19.76
CA LYS A 320 5.43 -7.76 -20.70
C LYS A 320 3.96 -7.72 -20.30
N ILE A 321 3.34 -6.58 -20.60
CA ILE A 321 1.88 -6.37 -20.55
C ILE A 321 1.41 -6.14 -21.98
N THR A 322 0.51 -7.00 -22.49
CA THR A 322 -0.01 -6.85 -23.85
C THR A 322 -1.25 -5.97 -23.88
N ARG A 323 -1.50 -5.32 -25.02
CA ARG A 323 -2.75 -4.56 -25.24
C ARG A 323 -3.99 -5.46 -25.10
N ASN A 324 -3.89 -6.71 -25.55
CA ASN A 324 -4.98 -7.68 -25.44
C ASN A 324 -5.31 -8.03 -23.99
N ASP A 325 -4.29 -8.29 -23.15
CA ASP A 325 -4.50 -8.56 -21.72
C ASP A 325 -5.17 -7.37 -21.02
N ARG A 326 -4.72 -6.15 -21.34
CA ARG A 326 -5.33 -4.91 -20.84
C ARG A 326 -6.78 -4.78 -21.30
N SER A 327 -7.07 -4.93 -22.60
CA SER A 327 -8.43 -4.82 -23.13
C SER A 327 -9.38 -5.84 -22.50
N LEU A 328 -8.98 -7.11 -22.39
CA LEU A 328 -9.80 -8.16 -21.79
C LEU A 328 -10.12 -7.88 -20.32
N ALA A 329 -9.13 -7.46 -19.53
CA ALA A 329 -9.32 -7.10 -18.13
C ALA A 329 -10.33 -5.96 -17.96
N TRP A 330 -10.25 -4.93 -18.81
CA TRP A 330 -11.16 -3.79 -18.79
C TRP A 330 -12.56 -4.10 -19.32
N GLU A 331 -12.68 -4.91 -20.37
CA GLU A 331 -13.97 -5.33 -20.91
C GLU A 331 -14.78 -6.10 -19.87
N GLU A 332 -14.13 -6.94 -19.07
CA GLU A 332 -14.80 -7.69 -18.01
C GLU A 332 -15.32 -6.77 -16.91
N LEU A 333 -14.50 -5.83 -16.43
CA LEU A 333 -14.92 -4.82 -15.47
C LEU A 333 -16.10 -3.99 -16.00
N GLN A 334 -16.01 -3.49 -17.23
CA GLN A 334 -17.08 -2.70 -17.85
C GLN A 334 -18.37 -3.49 -18.03
N LYS A 335 -18.29 -4.78 -18.38
CA LYS A 335 -19.44 -5.68 -18.44
C LYS A 335 -20.07 -5.86 -17.06
N ALA A 336 -19.26 -6.03 -16.01
CA ALA A 336 -19.76 -6.13 -14.63
C ALA A 336 -20.45 -4.85 -14.16
N ALA A 337 -19.86 -3.68 -14.42
CA ALA A 337 -20.44 -2.38 -14.10
C ALA A 337 -21.76 -2.13 -14.83
N LYS A 338 -21.80 -2.35 -16.17
CA LYS A 338 -23.03 -2.17 -16.97
C LYS A 338 -24.14 -3.15 -16.60
N ALA A 339 -23.79 -4.34 -16.13
CA ALA A 339 -24.75 -5.32 -15.63
C ALA A 339 -25.23 -5.03 -14.20
N GLY A 340 -24.74 -3.96 -13.55
CA GLY A 340 -25.10 -3.62 -12.17
C GLY A 340 -24.68 -4.68 -11.16
N LYS A 341 -23.62 -5.46 -11.47
CA LYS A 341 -23.13 -6.49 -10.55
C LYS A 341 -22.65 -5.84 -9.25
N VAL A 342 -22.86 -6.55 -8.15
CA VAL A 342 -22.38 -6.17 -6.83
C VAL A 342 -21.19 -7.02 -6.41
N ARG A 343 -20.36 -6.47 -5.53
CA ARG A 343 -19.25 -7.14 -4.87
C ARG A 343 -19.28 -6.86 -3.36
N PRO A 344 -18.61 -7.69 -2.54
CA PRO A 344 -18.45 -7.42 -1.12
C PRO A 344 -17.78 -6.07 -0.84
N PHE A 345 -18.19 -5.43 0.24
CA PHE A 345 -17.60 -4.21 0.76
C PHE A 345 -17.63 -4.26 2.29
N TYR A 346 -16.45 -4.29 2.90
CA TYR A 346 -16.26 -4.55 4.32
C TYR A 346 -16.01 -3.28 5.14
N ARG A 347 -16.19 -2.08 4.57
CA ARG A 347 -16.09 -0.83 5.33
C ARG A 347 -17.45 -0.31 5.74
N ALA A 348 -17.60 0.00 7.03
CA ALA A 348 -18.75 0.69 7.55
C ALA A 348 -18.72 2.15 7.10
N VAL A 349 -19.87 2.65 6.64
CA VAL A 349 -20.04 4.02 6.15
C VAL A 349 -21.29 4.62 6.76
N ASP A 350 -21.21 5.84 7.29
CA ASP A 350 -22.36 6.55 7.82
C ASP A 350 -23.26 7.14 6.72
N ASN A 351 -24.39 7.74 7.12
CA ASN A 351 -25.34 8.39 6.20
C ASN A 351 -24.75 9.59 5.43
N HIS A 352 -23.56 10.07 5.81
CA HIS A 352 -22.85 11.19 5.19
C HIS A 352 -21.64 10.76 4.35
N GLY A 353 -21.42 9.44 4.22
CA GLY A 353 -20.31 8.87 3.47
C GLY A 353 -19.00 8.78 4.25
N LEU A 354 -18.96 9.08 5.55
CA LEU A 354 -17.74 8.93 6.36
C LEU A 354 -17.50 7.45 6.69
N MET A 355 -16.28 7.00 6.45
CA MET A 355 -15.85 5.63 6.74
C MET A 355 -15.38 5.51 8.19
N TYR A 356 -15.79 4.44 8.87
CA TYR A 356 -15.25 4.08 10.17
C TYR A 356 -13.94 3.29 10.02
N ALA A 357 -13.12 3.32 11.07
CA ALA A 357 -11.83 2.62 11.10
C ALA A 357 -11.99 1.09 11.20
N ASP A 358 -13.12 0.62 11.72
CA ASP A 358 -13.42 -0.81 11.86
C ASP A 358 -14.03 -1.38 10.59
N GLY A 359 -13.70 -2.65 10.33
CA GLY A 359 -14.32 -3.45 9.28
C GLY A 359 -15.72 -3.94 9.69
N LEU A 360 -16.44 -4.48 8.72
CA LEU A 360 -17.72 -5.15 8.94
C LEU A 360 -17.51 -6.66 9.00
N ASP A 361 -18.10 -7.32 10.01
CA ASP A 361 -18.13 -8.80 10.05
C ASP A 361 -18.91 -9.40 8.86
N LYS A 362 -19.92 -8.69 8.38
CA LYS A 362 -20.74 -9.06 7.22
C LYS A 362 -20.62 -7.98 6.14
N PRO A 363 -20.24 -8.34 4.91
CA PRO A 363 -20.06 -7.34 3.86
C PRO A 363 -21.39 -6.74 3.43
N GLN A 364 -21.34 -5.49 3.00
CA GLN A 364 -22.40 -4.86 2.22
C GLN A 364 -22.14 -5.09 0.72
N GLY A 365 -23.20 -5.07 -0.08
CA GLY A 365 -23.07 -5.13 -1.53
C GLY A 365 -22.77 -3.74 -2.11
N ARG A 366 -21.66 -3.59 -2.82
CA ARG A 366 -21.34 -2.38 -3.60
C ARG A 366 -21.32 -2.70 -5.09
N GLN A 367 -21.93 -1.85 -5.91
CA GLN A 367 -21.86 -2.00 -7.36
C GLN A 367 -20.47 -1.65 -7.91
N PHE A 368 -20.06 -2.30 -9.00
CA PHE A 368 -18.93 -1.84 -9.80
C PHE A 368 -19.25 -0.48 -10.43
N VAL A 369 -18.25 0.41 -10.49
CA VAL A 369 -18.44 1.76 -11.03
C VAL A 369 -18.04 1.79 -12.51
N ASP A 370 -18.89 2.36 -13.38
CA ASP A 370 -18.57 2.60 -14.79
C ASP A 370 -17.69 3.86 -14.94
N ARG A 371 -16.49 3.81 -14.36
CA ARG A 371 -15.49 4.88 -14.42
C ARG A 371 -14.20 4.37 -15.07
N ASP A 372 -13.66 5.17 -15.97
CA ASP A 372 -12.35 4.91 -16.57
C ASP A 372 -11.24 5.42 -15.66
N TRP A 373 -10.65 4.50 -14.90
CA TRP A 373 -9.48 4.75 -14.05
C TRP A 373 -8.18 4.23 -14.65
N ARG A 374 -8.12 3.99 -15.97
CA ARG A 374 -6.85 3.65 -16.66
C ARG A 374 -5.77 4.68 -16.34
N PHE A 375 -4.54 4.21 -16.17
CA PHE A 375 -3.40 5.07 -15.91
C PHE A 375 -3.28 6.15 -17.00
N GLY A 376 -3.24 7.42 -16.59
CA GLY A 376 -3.20 8.59 -17.47
C GLY A 376 -4.57 9.05 -18.01
N HIS A 377 -5.65 8.32 -17.71
CA HIS A 377 -7.02 8.69 -18.06
C HIS A 377 -7.85 9.10 -16.83
N TYR A 378 -7.35 8.86 -15.62
CA TYR A 378 -8.05 9.21 -14.39
C TYR A 378 -8.21 10.73 -14.28
N GLN A 379 -9.44 11.21 -14.44
CA GLN A 379 -9.80 12.58 -14.12
C GLN A 379 -10.10 12.66 -12.63
N VAL A 380 -9.25 13.33 -11.86
CA VAL A 380 -9.55 13.60 -10.45
C VAL A 380 -10.70 14.60 -10.41
N ASP A 381 -11.84 14.18 -9.85
CA ASP A 381 -12.93 15.12 -9.66
C ASP A 381 -12.45 16.23 -8.70
N GLY A 382 -12.66 17.49 -9.07
CA GLY A 382 -12.36 18.63 -8.18
C GLY A 382 -13.14 18.55 -6.86
N LEU A 383 -12.94 19.47 -5.93
CA LEU A 383 -13.56 19.47 -4.59
C LEU A 383 -15.06 19.10 -4.60
N GLN A 384 -15.45 18.04 -3.95
CA GLN A 384 -16.79 17.44 -4.02
C GLN A 384 -17.83 18.09 -3.09
N ASP A 385 -17.43 19.05 -2.24
CA ASP A 385 -18.36 19.75 -1.37
C ASP A 385 -19.44 20.53 -2.15
N PRO A 386 -20.64 20.75 -1.58
CA PRO A 386 -21.76 21.39 -2.28
C PRO A 386 -21.42 22.76 -2.86
N LEU A 387 -20.63 23.58 -2.16
CA LEU A 387 -20.23 24.92 -2.59
C LEU A 387 -19.30 24.84 -3.79
N SER A 388 -18.30 23.97 -3.75
CA SER A 388 -17.37 23.74 -4.85
C SER A 388 -18.05 23.13 -6.08
N ARG A 389 -19.03 22.23 -5.88
CA ARG A 389 -19.87 21.69 -6.96
C ARG A 389 -20.72 22.78 -7.59
N LEU A 390 -21.36 23.63 -6.79
CA LEU A 390 -22.14 24.77 -7.26
C LEU A 390 -21.26 25.78 -8.02
N ALA A 391 -20.10 26.13 -7.48
CA ALA A 391 -19.14 27.01 -8.12
C ALA A 391 -18.67 26.46 -9.47
N ARG A 392 -18.34 25.16 -9.57
CA ARG A 392 -18.01 24.53 -10.85
C ARG A 392 -19.19 24.53 -11.81
N ALA A 393 -20.40 24.22 -11.37
CA ALA A 393 -21.59 24.27 -12.21
C ALA A 393 -21.81 25.69 -12.76
N LEU A 394 -21.68 26.71 -11.91
CA LEU A 394 -21.78 28.13 -12.29
C LEU A 394 -20.65 28.60 -13.21
N LEU A 395 -19.43 28.08 -13.05
CA LEU A 395 -18.28 28.39 -13.91
C LEU A 395 -18.30 27.66 -15.26
N ILE A 396 -18.98 26.50 -15.35
CA ILE A 396 -19.16 25.73 -16.58
C ILE A 396 -20.37 26.23 -17.39
N TRP A 397 -21.38 26.81 -16.72
CA TRP A 397 -22.61 27.33 -17.35
C TRP A 397 -22.34 28.33 -18.50
N PRO A 398 -21.35 29.25 -18.45
CA PRO A 398 -21.10 30.18 -19.56
C PRO A 398 -20.37 29.51 -20.75
N VAL A 399 -19.84 28.29 -20.61
CA VAL A 399 -18.99 27.64 -21.62
C VAL A 399 -19.80 26.69 -22.53
N ILE A 400 -20.92 26.15 -22.05
CA ILE A 400 -21.75 25.20 -22.82
C ILE A 400 -22.62 25.90 -23.89
N THR A 401 -22.81 27.22 -23.84
CA THR A 401 -23.62 27.94 -24.83
C THR A 401 -22.89 28.28 -26.14
N LYS A 402 -21.58 28.04 -26.26
CA LYS A 402 -20.85 28.21 -27.55
C LYS A 402 -19.69 27.23 -27.71
N LYS A 403 -19.92 26.04 -28.26
CA LYS A 403 -18.97 25.35 -29.16
C LYS A 403 -19.59 24.09 -29.80
N LYS A 404 -19.94 24.19 -31.09
CA LYS A 404 -20.08 23.03 -31.99
C LYS A 404 -18.68 22.42 -32.17
N ILE A 405 -18.44 21.23 -31.63
CA ILE A 405 -17.16 20.51 -31.82
C ILE A 405 -17.27 19.65 -33.09
N ARG A 406 -16.40 19.93 -34.07
CA ARG A 406 -16.15 19.09 -35.26
C ARG A 406 -15.52 17.77 -34.82
N LYS A 407 -16.13 16.64 -35.15
CA LYS A 407 -15.54 15.30 -35.00
C LYS A 407 -14.39 15.12 -35.99
N VAL A 408 -13.17 14.94 -35.50
CA VAL A 408 -12.04 14.42 -36.29
C VAL A 408 -11.97 12.91 -36.05
N LYS A 409 -12.12 12.12 -37.13
CA LYS A 409 -11.87 10.68 -37.13
C LYS A 409 -10.36 10.44 -37.06
N VAL A 410 -9.89 9.78 -36.02
CA VAL A 410 -8.53 9.21 -35.98
C VAL A 410 -8.61 7.78 -36.48
N LYS A 411 -7.81 7.46 -37.50
CA LYS A 411 -7.66 6.15 -38.12
C LYS A 411 -6.71 5.32 -37.25
N HIS A 412 -7.11 4.12 -36.84
CA HIS A 412 -6.24 3.17 -36.17
C HIS A 412 -5.38 2.44 -37.20
N THR A 413 -4.05 2.57 -37.08
CA THR A 413 -3.08 1.62 -37.64
C THR A 413 -1.94 1.40 -36.65
N ASP A 414 -1.50 0.15 -36.65
CA ASP A 414 -0.27 -0.45 -36.13
C ASP A 414 -0.19 -1.03 -34.70
N GLU A 415 0.04 -2.35 -34.76
CA GLU A 415 0.43 -3.30 -33.74
C GLU A 415 1.86 -3.00 -33.28
N SER A 416 2.01 -2.33 -32.14
CA SER A 416 3.28 -2.27 -31.43
C SER A 416 3.04 -2.50 -29.95
N GLY A 417 3.54 -3.64 -29.46
CA GLY A 417 3.52 -3.99 -28.04
C GLY A 417 4.34 -2.98 -27.24
N LEU A 418 3.83 -2.56 -26.09
CA LEU A 418 4.61 -1.82 -25.11
C LEU A 418 5.47 -2.85 -24.36
N ALA A 419 6.76 -2.90 -24.69
CA ALA A 419 7.71 -3.72 -23.96
C ALA A 419 8.07 -3.02 -22.65
N LEU A 420 8.00 -3.73 -21.52
CA LEU A 420 8.80 -3.42 -20.35
C LEU A 420 10.14 -4.11 -20.63
N GLN A 421 11.18 -3.37 -20.98
CA GLN A 421 12.51 -3.96 -21.06
C GLN A 421 13.21 -3.79 -19.70
N PRO A 422 13.74 -4.87 -19.10
CA PRO A 422 14.68 -4.73 -18.01
C PRO A 422 15.98 -4.12 -18.56
N ALA A 423 16.50 -3.10 -17.89
CA ALA A 423 17.86 -2.61 -18.10
C ALA A 423 18.87 -3.58 -17.47
#